data_AF-A0A7H8PP41-F1
#
_entry.id   AF-A0A7H8PP41-F1
#
_cell.length_a   1.000
_cell.length_b   1.000
_cell.length_c   1.000
_cell.angle_alpha   90.00
_cell.angle_beta   90.00
_cell.angle_gamma   90.00
#
_symmetry.space_group_name_H-M   'P 1'
#
loop_
_entity.id
_entity.type
_entity.pdbx_description
1 polymer ?
#
loop_
_entity_poly.entity_id
_entity_poly.type
_entity_poly.pdbx_seq_one_letter_code
_entity_poly.pdbx_strand_id
1 'polypeptide(L)'
;MGIARKKQSIQDWGTQQWVILFGKKIDKTNNEWLLGPFGDTNGIGQKFIKQLARKEHLVIDNQKTNKGLIESIDQLNLSSNEINALSRDVIDFYENTSNYDLHLKSKWNPFFKVFGFLVRLIFSKRIEQLNVPIQNIEDASGLTSEIIQLLDSKTNEVKRTIWFRAFKSSGQVVYSGVYETCIIPSGKTCIKAIFPLPHGNATVILTPKIGKNGELILDSGGQKIGDSGFYFLLKDSKGQLWTKFIKSFKDKLVVSSANNRITAIQTLTLWNLRVLKFEYEIKKR
;
A
#
# COMPACT_ATOMS: atom_id res chain seq x y z
N MET A 1 -19.74 11.28 21.26
CA MET A 1 -18.73 11.40 20.19
C MET A 1 -17.58 10.45 20.48
N GLY A 2 -16.97 9.83 19.46
CA GLY A 2 -15.81 8.94 19.65
C GLY A 2 -14.58 9.72 20.14
N ILE A 3 -13.63 9.06 20.79
CA ILE A 3 -12.37 9.67 21.26
C ILE A 3 -11.22 8.72 20.96
N ALA A 4 -10.15 9.22 20.34
CA ALA A 4 -8.90 8.50 20.13
C ALA A 4 -8.22 8.10 21.45
N ARG A 5 -7.45 7.02 21.42
CA ARG A 5 -6.76 6.48 22.62
C ARG A 5 -5.68 7.43 23.11
N LYS A 6 -5.58 7.64 24.43
CA LYS A 6 -4.65 8.63 25.02
C LYS A 6 -3.17 8.19 25.05
N LYS A 7 -2.86 6.89 25.08
CA LYS A 7 -1.48 6.37 25.19
C LYS A 7 -0.77 6.29 23.83
N GLN A 8 -0.57 7.44 23.17
CA GLN A 8 0.13 7.57 21.90
C GLN A 8 0.71 8.99 21.73
N SER A 9 1.44 9.26 20.63
CA SER A 9 1.89 10.64 20.38
C SER A 9 0.73 11.60 20.16
N ILE A 10 1.00 12.87 20.42
CA ILE A 10 0.07 13.97 20.18
C ILE A 10 -0.28 14.06 18.69
N GLN A 11 0.68 13.82 17.79
CA GLN A 11 0.42 13.83 16.34
C GLN A 11 -0.56 12.73 15.94
N ASP A 12 -0.31 11.48 16.35
CA ASP A 12 -1.22 10.36 16.04
C ASP A 12 -2.60 10.58 16.65
N TRP A 13 -2.64 11.05 17.90
CA TRP A 13 -3.89 11.38 18.55
C TRP A 13 -4.65 12.45 17.77
N GLY A 14 -3.98 13.54 17.35
CA GLY A 14 -4.59 14.61 16.57
C GLY A 14 -5.14 14.11 15.23
N THR A 15 -4.35 13.34 14.46
CA THR A 15 -4.81 12.74 13.20
C THR A 15 -6.00 11.81 13.41
N GLN A 16 -5.96 10.95 14.43
CA GLN A 16 -7.06 10.05 14.74
C GLN A 16 -8.32 10.80 15.17
N GLN A 17 -8.19 11.84 15.98
CA GLN A 17 -9.34 12.67 16.35
C GLN A 17 -9.93 13.40 15.15
N TRP A 18 -9.10 13.91 14.25
CA TRP A 18 -9.57 14.48 13.00
C TRP A 18 -10.34 13.46 12.15
N VAL A 19 -9.88 12.20 12.08
CA VAL A 19 -10.62 11.11 11.42
C VAL A 19 -11.95 10.83 12.13
N ILE A 20 -12.00 10.85 13.46
CA ILE A 20 -13.25 10.62 14.22
C ILE A 20 -14.24 11.77 14.01
N LEU A 21 -13.76 13.03 14.07
CA LEU A 21 -14.59 14.22 13.96
C LEU A 21 -15.13 14.45 12.55
N PHE A 22 -14.31 14.21 11.53
CA PHE A 22 -14.63 14.50 10.12
C PHE A 22 -14.76 13.25 9.25
N GLY A 23 -14.84 12.08 9.86
CA GLY A 23 -15.04 10.80 9.19
C GLY A 23 -16.43 10.23 9.43
N LYS A 24 -16.57 8.94 9.16
CA LYS A 24 -17.80 8.17 9.30
C LYS A 24 -17.54 6.96 10.18
N LYS A 25 -18.42 6.73 11.16
CA LYS A 25 -18.45 5.48 11.89
C LYS A 25 -18.93 4.36 10.98
N ILE A 26 -18.26 3.22 11.00
CA ILE A 26 -18.60 2.05 10.19
C ILE A 26 -18.76 0.80 11.04
N ASP A 27 -19.50 -0.17 10.53
CA ASP A 27 -19.57 -1.51 11.08
C ASP A 27 -18.69 -2.49 10.29
N LYS A 28 -18.36 -3.62 10.90
CA LYS A 28 -17.47 -4.63 10.32
C LYS A 28 -18.12 -5.30 9.11
N THR A 29 -19.36 -5.75 9.26
CA THR A 29 -20.07 -6.62 8.32
C THR A 29 -20.29 -5.97 6.96
N ASN A 30 -20.71 -4.70 6.93
CA ASN A 30 -20.99 -4.00 5.67
C ASN A 30 -19.73 -3.42 5.01
N ASN A 31 -18.58 -3.45 5.69
CA ASN A 31 -17.36 -2.77 5.24
C ASN A 31 -16.14 -3.69 5.26
N GLU A 32 -16.33 -5.01 5.15
CA GLU A 32 -15.25 -5.99 5.16
C GLU A 32 -14.18 -5.70 4.10
N TRP A 33 -14.59 -5.22 2.93
CA TRP A 33 -13.73 -4.79 1.83
C TRP A 33 -12.66 -3.77 2.25
N LEU A 34 -12.96 -2.92 3.24
CA LEU A 34 -12.07 -1.86 3.72
C LEU A 34 -11.20 -2.30 4.91
N LEU A 35 -11.53 -3.40 5.58
CA LEU A 35 -10.79 -3.85 6.75
C LEU A 35 -9.36 -4.26 6.37
N GLY A 36 -8.47 -4.10 7.33
CA GLY A 36 -7.06 -4.45 7.19
C GLY A 36 -6.38 -4.46 8.56
N PRO A 37 -5.14 -4.97 8.64
CA PRO A 37 -4.43 -4.98 9.90
C PRO A 37 -4.14 -3.56 10.38
N PHE A 38 -4.14 -3.40 11.71
CA PHE A 38 -3.76 -2.15 12.37
C PHE A 38 -2.38 -2.27 12.99
N GLY A 39 -1.65 -1.16 12.97
CA GLY A 39 -0.36 -1.06 13.64
C GLY A 39 -0.52 -0.90 15.15
N ASP A 40 0.46 -1.41 15.89
CA ASP A 40 0.64 -1.07 17.29
C ASP A 40 1.58 0.14 17.43
N THR A 41 1.54 0.79 18.59
CA THR A 41 2.28 2.05 18.86
C THR A 41 3.81 1.89 18.83
N ASN A 42 4.32 0.66 18.93
CA ASN A 42 5.75 0.37 19.11
C ASN A 42 6.34 -0.57 18.02
N GLY A 43 5.60 -0.87 16.95
CA GLY A 43 6.01 -1.85 15.93
C GLY A 43 5.92 -1.28 14.52
N ILE A 44 7.07 -1.08 13.87
CA ILE A 44 7.18 -0.74 12.45
C ILE A 44 8.11 -1.77 11.77
N GLY A 45 7.95 -1.95 10.45
CA GLY A 45 8.78 -2.85 9.65
C GLY A 45 8.70 -4.31 10.11
N GLN A 46 9.85 -4.97 10.28
CA GLN A 46 9.90 -6.38 10.69
C GLN A 46 9.23 -6.65 12.06
N LYS A 47 9.26 -5.68 12.98
CA LYS A 47 8.56 -5.82 14.28
C LYS A 47 7.05 -5.92 14.07
N PHE A 48 6.49 -5.11 13.17
CA PHE A 48 5.08 -5.18 12.82
C PHE A 48 4.72 -6.55 12.23
N ILE A 49 5.52 -7.09 11.31
CA ILE A 49 5.25 -8.40 10.70
C ILE A 49 5.18 -9.51 11.75
N LYS A 50 6.14 -9.54 12.68
CA LYS A 50 6.14 -10.51 13.79
C LYS A 50 4.93 -10.34 14.72
N GLN A 51 4.52 -9.09 15.00
CA GLN A 51 3.34 -8.80 15.80
C GLN A 51 2.05 -9.24 15.09
N LEU A 52 1.94 -8.97 13.79
CA LEU A 52 0.81 -9.36 12.96
C LEU A 52 0.65 -10.88 12.94
N ALA A 53 1.73 -11.61 12.66
CA ALA A 53 1.74 -13.06 12.65
C ALA A 53 1.26 -13.64 14.01
N ARG A 54 1.76 -13.12 15.14
CA ARG A 54 1.32 -13.57 16.47
C ARG A 54 -0.15 -13.25 16.75
N LYS A 55 -0.60 -12.06 16.37
CA LYS A 55 -1.97 -11.57 16.64
C LYS A 55 -3.03 -12.30 15.82
N GLU A 56 -2.69 -12.69 14.60
CA GLU A 56 -3.59 -13.42 13.69
C GLU A 56 -3.33 -14.94 13.72
N HIS A 57 -2.43 -15.42 14.60
CA HIS A 57 -2.04 -16.84 14.71
C HIS A 57 -1.54 -17.46 13.38
N LEU A 58 -0.75 -16.69 12.64
CA LEU A 58 -0.17 -17.06 11.35
C LEU A 58 1.31 -17.41 11.47
N VAL A 59 1.81 -18.20 10.52
CA VAL A 59 3.21 -18.57 10.40
C VAL A 59 3.87 -17.75 9.30
N ILE A 60 5.08 -17.26 9.56
CA ILE A 60 5.87 -16.57 8.52
C ILE A 60 6.45 -17.65 7.60
N ASP A 61 6.18 -17.54 6.30
CA ASP A 61 6.77 -18.45 5.33
C ASP A 61 8.27 -18.16 5.14
N ASN A 62 9.08 -19.21 5.27
CA ASN A 62 10.54 -19.17 5.16
C ASN A 62 11.05 -19.27 3.71
N GLN A 63 10.20 -19.59 2.73
CA GLN A 63 10.63 -19.59 1.33
C GLN A 63 11.03 -18.17 0.90
N LYS A 64 12.05 -18.04 0.03
CA LYS A 64 12.58 -16.72 -0.37
C LYS A 64 12.18 -16.28 -1.78
N THR A 65 11.72 -17.19 -2.63
CA THR A 65 11.49 -16.97 -4.06
C THR A 65 10.10 -17.44 -4.46
N ASN A 66 9.66 -17.03 -5.65
CA ASN A 66 8.34 -17.38 -6.23
C ASN A 66 7.15 -16.91 -5.40
N LYS A 67 7.25 -15.67 -4.89
CA LYS A 67 6.17 -15.00 -4.15
C LYS A 67 5.75 -13.74 -4.86
N GLY A 68 4.44 -13.60 -5.06
CA GLY A 68 3.82 -12.43 -5.67
C GLY A 68 3.17 -11.49 -4.67
N LEU A 69 2.87 -10.28 -5.14
CA LEU A 69 1.94 -9.37 -4.47
C LEU A 69 0.51 -9.92 -4.48
N ILE A 70 0.18 -10.68 -5.51
CA ILE A 70 -1.02 -11.49 -5.65
C ILE A 70 -0.60 -12.91 -6.00
N GLU A 71 -1.43 -13.90 -5.69
CA GLU A 71 -1.11 -15.31 -5.96
C GLU A 71 -1.36 -15.68 -7.42
N SER A 72 -2.38 -15.07 -8.03
CA SER A 72 -2.72 -15.21 -9.44
C SER A 72 -3.40 -13.94 -9.94
N ILE A 73 -3.15 -13.58 -11.19
CA ILE A 73 -3.84 -12.49 -11.88
C ILE A 73 -5.36 -12.70 -11.95
N ASP A 74 -5.81 -13.95 -11.90
CA ASP A 74 -7.24 -14.30 -11.89
C ASP A 74 -7.95 -13.75 -10.64
N GLN A 75 -7.22 -13.49 -9.55
CA GLN A 75 -7.74 -12.83 -8.36
C GLN A 75 -8.27 -11.42 -8.66
N LEU A 76 -7.86 -10.79 -9.77
CA LEU A 76 -8.36 -9.48 -10.18
C LEU A 76 -9.70 -9.54 -10.91
N ASN A 77 -10.21 -10.75 -11.20
CA ASN A 77 -11.49 -10.97 -11.89
C ASN A 77 -11.61 -10.14 -13.19
N LEU A 78 -10.52 -10.11 -13.97
CA LEU A 78 -10.46 -9.47 -15.27
C LEU A 78 -11.16 -10.34 -16.33
N SER A 79 -11.73 -9.73 -17.37
CA SER A 79 -12.27 -10.49 -18.49
C SER A 79 -11.18 -11.21 -19.27
N SER A 80 -11.53 -12.27 -20.00
CA SER A 80 -10.57 -13.01 -20.84
C SER A 80 -9.88 -12.11 -21.87
N ASN A 81 -10.59 -11.11 -22.41
CA ASN A 81 -10.01 -10.13 -23.33
C ASN A 81 -8.98 -9.22 -22.64
N GLU A 82 -9.25 -8.81 -21.41
CA GLU A 82 -8.31 -8.01 -20.60
C GLU A 82 -7.07 -8.82 -20.23
N ILE A 83 -7.22 -10.08 -19.82
CA ILE A 83 -6.09 -10.97 -19.51
C ILE A 83 -5.23 -11.19 -20.76
N ASN A 84 -5.86 -11.45 -21.91
CA ASN A 84 -5.14 -11.64 -23.19
C ASN A 84 -4.41 -10.37 -23.66
N ALA A 85 -4.95 -9.19 -23.33
CA ALA A 85 -4.32 -7.92 -23.67
C ALA A 85 -3.19 -7.55 -22.69
N LEU A 86 -3.21 -8.04 -21.45
CA LEU A 86 -2.20 -7.75 -20.44
C LEU A 86 -0.87 -8.41 -20.78
N SER A 87 0.23 -7.66 -20.62
CA SER A 87 1.57 -8.18 -20.84
C SER A 87 1.90 -9.34 -19.89
N ARG A 88 2.42 -10.44 -20.44
CA ARG A 88 2.87 -11.60 -19.66
C ARG A 88 3.97 -11.25 -18.66
N ASP A 89 4.87 -10.33 -19.01
CA ASP A 89 5.92 -9.86 -18.09
C ASP A 89 5.31 -9.11 -16.89
N VAL A 90 4.23 -8.36 -17.13
CA VAL A 90 3.52 -7.65 -16.05
C VAL A 90 2.80 -8.65 -15.15
N ILE A 91 2.18 -9.70 -15.72
CA ILE A 91 1.58 -10.80 -14.94
C ILE A 91 2.66 -11.46 -14.06
N ASP A 92 3.77 -11.88 -14.67
CA ASP A 92 4.89 -12.51 -13.97
C ASP A 92 5.45 -11.63 -12.86
N PHE A 93 5.53 -10.31 -13.07
CA PHE A 93 5.94 -9.39 -12.01
C PHE A 93 5.01 -9.38 -10.80
N TYR A 94 3.69 -9.39 -11.00
CA TYR A 94 2.72 -9.37 -9.90
C TYR A 94 2.62 -10.71 -9.16
N GLU A 95 2.76 -11.82 -9.88
CA GLU A 95 2.71 -13.19 -9.32
C GLU A 95 4.05 -13.65 -8.74
N ASN A 96 5.17 -13.10 -9.20
CA ASN A 96 6.53 -13.50 -8.79
C ASN A 96 7.39 -12.31 -8.37
N THR A 97 6.80 -11.30 -7.72
CA THR A 97 7.46 -10.03 -7.34
C THR A 97 8.77 -10.23 -6.56
N SER A 98 8.92 -11.30 -5.77
CA SER A 98 10.17 -11.64 -5.05
C SER A 98 11.39 -11.83 -5.97
N ASN A 99 11.14 -12.16 -7.25
CA ASN A 99 12.17 -12.43 -8.24
C ASN A 99 12.66 -11.15 -8.94
N TYR A 100 12.21 -9.96 -8.48
CA TYR A 100 12.52 -8.69 -9.09
C TYR A 100 13.19 -7.71 -8.14
N ASP A 101 14.12 -6.93 -8.68
CA ASP A 101 14.71 -5.75 -8.06
C ASP A 101 14.07 -4.46 -8.59
N LEU A 102 14.01 -3.45 -7.73
CA LEU A 102 13.40 -2.16 -8.02
C LEU A 102 14.43 -1.04 -7.90
N HIS A 103 14.52 -0.21 -8.93
CA HIS A 103 15.24 1.05 -8.89
C HIS A 103 14.24 2.19 -8.96
N LEU A 104 14.20 3.01 -7.91
CA LEU A 104 13.22 4.08 -7.74
C LEU A 104 13.86 5.43 -8.03
N LYS A 105 13.22 6.22 -8.89
CA LYS A 105 13.49 7.65 -9.07
C LYS A 105 12.26 8.46 -8.68
N SER A 106 12.43 9.48 -7.84
CA SER A 106 11.34 10.35 -7.39
C SER A 106 11.49 11.76 -7.94
N LYS A 107 10.41 12.32 -8.49
CA LYS A 107 10.32 13.69 -8.99
C LYS A 107 9.22 14.45 -8.27
N TRP A 108 9.60 15.27 -7.30
CA TRP A 108 8.67 16.12 -6.55
C TRP A 108 8.22 17.33 -7.36
N ASN A 109 6.97 17.75 -7.12
CA ASN A 109 6.57 19.11 -7.44
C ASN A 109 7.25 20.09 -6.46
N PRO A 110 7.99 21.11 -6.92
CA PRO A 110 8.70 22.06 -6.06
C PRO A 110 7.83 22.70 -4.97
N PHE A 111 6.58 23.04 -5.31
CA PHE A 111 5.63 23.62 -4.36
C PHE A 111 5.30 22.66 -3.22
N PHE A 112 5.06 21.39 -3.54
CA PHE A 112 4.72 20.36 -2.55
C PHE A 112 5.93 19.75 -1.84
N LYS A 113 7.15 19.98 -2.33
CA LYS A 113 8.39 19.48 -1.71
C LYS A 113 8.57 20.05 -0.30
N VAL A 114 8.26 21.34 -0.11
CA VAL A 114 8.31 22.00 1.20
C VAL A 114 7.30 21.37 2.17
N PHE A 115 6.07 21.12 1.71
CA PHE A 115 5.05 20.43 2.51
C PHE A 115 5.46 18.98 2.84
N GLY A 116 6.03 18.25 1.88
CA GLY A 116 6.57 16.90 2.12
C GLY A 116 7.66 16.89 3.18
N PHE A 117 8.56 17.89 3.17
CA PHE A 117 9.57 18.07 4.20
C PHE A 117 8.97 18.33 5.59
N LEU A 118 7.96 19.19 5.69
CA LEU A 118 7.27 19.47 6.94
C LEU A 118 6.53 18.23 7.48
N VAL A 119 5.82 17.50 6.62
CA VAL A 119 5.16 16.23 7.00
C VAL A 119 6.19 15.22 7.50
N ARG A 120 7.33 15.07 6.81
CA ARG A 120 8.40 14.21 7.32
C ARG A 120 8.90 14.68 8.66
N LEU A 121 9.19 15.96 8.89
CA LEU A 121 9.66 16.43 10.20
C LEU A 121 8.67 16.13 11.33
N ILE A 122 7.36 16.30 11.09
CA ILE A 122 6.31 16.09 12.09
C ILE A 122 6.13 14.60 12.40
N PHE A 123 6.35 13.72 11.41
CA PHE A 123 6.05 12.29 11.51
C PHE A 123 7.29 11.36 11.36
N SER A 124 8.51 11.92 11.34
CA SER A 124 9.75 11.29 10.79
C SER A 124 10.11 9.93 11.36
N LYS A 125 9.79 9.69 12.64
CA LYS A 125 10.10 8.44 13.35
C LYS A 125 8.99 7.39 13.29
N ARG A 126 7.79 7.76 12.82
CA ARG A 126 6.58 6.91 12.89
C ARG A 126 6.08 6.47 11.53
N ILE A 127 6.28 7.31 10.52
CA ILE A 127 5.98 7.01 9.14
C ILE A 127 7.29 6.60 8.43
N GLU A 128 8.03 5.65 9.02
CA GLU A 128 9.12 4.95 8.29
C GLU A 128 8.57 4.12 7.11
N GLN A 129 7.25 4.03 6.97
CA GLN A 129 6.52 3.44 5.85
C GLN A 129 6.23 4.44 4.70
N LEU A 130 6.54 5.73 4.88
CA LEU A 130 6.53 6.77 3.85
C LEU A 130 7.80 7.59 4.00
N ASN A 131 8.96 6.92 4.09
CA ASN A 131 10.27 7.52 3.83
C ASN A 131 10.41 7.79 2.33
N VAL A 132 9.42 8.48 1.76
CA VAL A 132 9.48 8.95 0.40
C VAL A 132 10.72 9.82 0.31
N PRO A 133 11.66 9.48 -0.58
CA PRO A 133 12.84 10.30 -0.84
C PRO A 133 12.50 11.79 -0.98
N ILE A 134 12.83 12.64 -0.01
CA ILE A 134 12.51 14.09 -0.08
C ILE A 134 13.53 14.83 -0.94
N GLN A 135 14.74 14.28 -1.00
CA GLN A 135 15.71 14.65 -2.01
C GLN A 135 15.39 13.82 -3.26
N ASN A 136 15.69 14.36 -4.44
CA ASN A 136 15.70 13.55 -5.66
C ASN A 136 16.77 12.49 -5.43
N ILE A 137 16.36 11.32 -4.94
CA ILE A 137 17.32 10.27 -4.64
C ILE A 137 17.75 9.68 -5.98
N GLU A 138 19.00 9.96 -6.33
CA GLU A 138 19.82 9.13 -7.19
C GLU A 138 20.51 8.06 -6.32
N ASP A 139 19.77 7.29 -5.50
CA ASP A 139 20.34 6.08 -4.91
C ASP A 139 20.48 5.06 -6.04
N ALA A 140 21.62 5.12 -6.70
CA ALA A 140 22.05 4.13 -7.67
C ALA A 140 22.06 2.71 -7.07
N SER A 141 22.10 2.57 -5.73
CA SER A 141 22.12 1.29 -5.04
C SER A 141 20.84 0.46 -5.20
N GLY A 142 19.69 1.09 -5.49
CA GLY A 142 18.39 0.41 -5.60
C GLY A 142 17.73 0.07 -4.24
N LEU A 143 16.52 -0.47 -4.28
CA LEU A 143 15.76 -0.92 -3.11
C LEU A 143 15.88 -2.44 -2.94
N THR A 144 15.85 -2.92 -1.69
CA THR A 144 15.50 -4.31 -1.44
C THR A 144 14.03 -4.52 -1.79
N SER A 145 13.71 -5.67 -2.37
CA SER A 145 12.34 -6.11 -2.65
C SER A 145 12.17 -7.48 -2.04
N GLU A 146 11.49 -7.53 -0.89
CA GLU A 146 11.22 -8.75 -0.14
C GLU A 146 9.71 -8.94 -0.02
N ILE A 147 9.24 -10.11 -0.45
CA ILE A 147 7.84 -10.52 -0.28
C ILE A 147 7.78 -11.52 0.88
N ILE A 148 7.05 -11.15 1.92
CA ILE A 148 6.86 -11.95 3.12
C ILE A 148 5.41 -12.38 3.17
N GLN A 149 5.16 -13.67 3.13
CA GLN A 149 3.82 -14.24 3.22
C GLN A 149 3.59 -14.78 4.63
N LEU A 150 2.39 -14.52 5.18
CA LEU A 150 1.92 -15.12 6.41
C LEU A 150 0.87 -16.17 6.08
N LEU A 151 1.11 -17.40 6.51
CA LEU A 151 0.30 -18.57 6.18
C LEU A 151 -0.59 -18.96 7.36
N ASP A 152 -1.75 -19.51 7.04
CA ASP A 152 -2.54 -20.22 8.03
C ASP A 152 -1.82 -21.51 8.44
N SER A 153 -1.65 -21.72 9.75
CA SER A 153 -0.91 -22.87 10.28
C SER A 153 -1.55 -24.24 9.98
N LYS A 154 -2.83 -24.28 9.63
CA LYS A 154 -3.59 -25.52 9.37
C LYS A 154 -3.74 -25.79 7.88
N THR A 155 -4.09 -24.77 7.09
CA THR A 155 -4.37 -24.92 5.66
C THR A 155 -3.17 -24.62 4.77
N ASN A 156 -2.13 -23.99 5.32
CA ASN A 156 -0.96 -23.49 4.58
C ASN A 156 -1.30 -22.45 3.50
N GLU A 157 -2.53 -21.90 3.53
CA GLU A 157 -2.97 -20.84 2.62
C GLU A 157 -2.34 -19.50 2.99
N VAL A 158 -2.01 -18.68 1.99
CA VAL A 158 -1.54 -17.31 2.19
C VAL A 158 -2.70 -16.47 2.74
N LYS A 159 -2.55 -15.94 3.95
CA LYS A 159 -3.52 -15.04 4.58
C LYS A 159 -3.11 -13.58 4.47
N ARG A 160 -1.81 -13.29 4.41
CA ARG A 160 -1.27 -11.94 4.25
C ARG A 160 -0.04 -11.95 3.36
N THR A 161 0.05 -10.98 2.46
CA THR A 161 1.27 -10.70 1.70
C THR A 161 1.80 -9.35 2.12
N ILE A 162 3.06 -9.27 2.52
CA ILE A 162 3.73 -8.04 2.91
C ILE A 162 4.85 -7.77 1.91
N TRP A 163 4.85 -6.57 1.33
CA TRP A 163 5.96 -6.10 0.52
C TRP A 163 6.84 -5.20 1.38
N PHE A 164 7.97 -5.76 1.79
CA PHE A 164 8.97 -5.08 2.60
C PHE A 164 10.09 -4.56 1.71
N ARG A 165 10.36 -3.26 1.80
CA ARG A 165 11.36 -2.55 1.01
C ARG A 165 12.19 -1.66 1.90
N ALA A 166 13.51 -1.77 1.77
CA ALA A 166 14.50 -0.96 2.45
C ALA A 166 15.54 -0.44 1.45
N PHE A 167 16.22 0.66 1.78
CA PHE A 167 17.36 1.10 0.98
C PHE A 167 18.48 0.06 1.08
N LYS A 168 19.03 -0.39 -0.06
CA LYS A 168 20.16 -1.34 -0.05
C LYS A 168 21.41 -0.75 0.65
N SER A 169 21.62 0.56 0.55
CA SER A 169 22.76 1.28 1.12
C SER A 169 22.73 1.39 2.64
N SER A 170 21.57 1.68 3.23
CA SER A 170 21.44 1.97 4.67
C SER A 170 20.64 0.93 5.47
N GLY A 171 19.93 0.03 4.80
CA GLY A 171 18.96 -0.88 5.43
C GLY A 171 17.74 -0.18 6.02
N GLN A 172 17.61 1.15 5.86
CA GLN A 172 16.47 1.91 6.35
C GLN A 172 15.21 1.52 5.58
N VAL A 173 14.15 1.19 6.33
CA VAL A 173 12.84 0.83 5.76
C VAL A 173 12.28 2.03 4.98
N VAL A 174 11.85 1.74 3.75
CA VAL A 174 11.20 2.71 2.86
C VAL A 174 9.69 2.48 2.86
N TYR A 175 9.28 1.24 2.63
CA TYR A 175 7.88 0.82 2.58
C TYR A 175 7.71 -0.55 3.20
N SER A 176 6.65 -0.72 3.99
CA SER A 176 6.20 -2.01 4.50
C SER A 176 4.67 -2.03 4.47
N GLY A 177 4.11 -2.39 3.32
CA GLY A 177 2.67 -2.45 3.11
C GLY A 177 2.17 -3.90 3.09
N VAL A 178 0.97 -4.12 3.61
CA VAL A 178 0.23 -5.37 3.42
C VAL A 178 -0.59 -5.24 2.14
N TYR A 179 -0.46 -6.20 1.24
CA TYR A 179 -1.12 -6.25 -0.06
C TYR A 179 -2.10 -7.42 -0.08
N GLU A 180 -3.30 -7.14 -0.57
CA GLU A 180 -4.36 -8.13 -0.79
C GLU A 180 -5.31 -7.62 -1.86
N THR A 181 -6.18 -8.50 -2.37
CA THR A 181 -7.30 -8.10 -3.21
C THR A 181 -8.54 -7.84 -2.35
N CYS A 182 -9.45 -7.01 -2.84
CA CYS A 182 -10.76 -6.81 -2.21
C CYS A 182 -11.83 -6.51 -3.24
N ILE A 183 -13.08 -6.88 -2.95
CA ILE A 183 -14.24 -6.52 -3.77
C ILE A 183 -14.89 -5.29 -3.14
N ILE A 184 -14.86 -4.15 -3.83
CA ILE A 184 -15.51 -2.92 -3.36
C ILE A 184 -17.04 -3.00 -3.59
N PRO A 185 -17.87 -2.17 -2.93
CA PRO A 185 -19.34 -2.19 -3.07
C PRO A 185 -19.91 -2.18 -4.49
N SER A 186 -19.15 -1.69 -5.49
CA SER A 186 -19.55 -1.76 -6.89
C SER A 186 -19.41 -3.15 -7.54
N GLY A 187 -18.91 -4.15 -6.80
CA GLY A 187 -18.62 -5.50 -7.29
C GLY A 187 -17.27 -5.64 -7.99
N LYS A 188 -16.50 -4.56 -8.12
CA LYS A 188 -15.17 -4.60 -8.75
C LYS A 188 -14.12 -5.15 -7.81
N THR A 189 -13.30 -6.08 -8.29
CA THR A 189 -12.11 -6.51 -7.58
C THR A 189 -10.99 -5.49 -7.75
N CYS A 190 -10.35 -5.12 -6.65
CA CYS A 190 -9.32 -4.10 -6.56
C CYS A 190 -8.08 -4.65 -5.85
N ILE A 191 -6.92 -4.04 -6.09
CA ILE A 191 -5.75 -4.24 -5.25
C ILE A 191 -5.80 -3.26 -4.09
N LYS A 192 -5.55 -3.75 -2.88
CA LYS A 192 -5.58 -2.97 -1.65
C LYS A 192 -4.21 -3.02 -0.99
N ALA A 193 -3.62 -1.85 -0.81
CA ALA A 193 -2.36 -1.66 -0.08
C ALA A 193 -2.64 -1.00 1.27
N ILE A 194 -2.29 -1.67 2.35
CA ILE A 194 -2.58 -1.27 3.72
C ILE A 194 -1.27 -0.93 4.42
N PHE A 195 -1.18 0.28 4.94
CA PHE A 195 -0.06 0.82 5.70
C PHE A 195 -0.48 0.94 7.16
N PRO A 196 -0.05 -0.01 8.02
CA PRO A 196 -0.44 -0.04 9.41
C PRO A 196 0.06 1.20 10.16
N LEU A 197 -0.86 1.89 10.83
CA LEU A 197 -0.58 3.05 11.69
C LEU A 197 -0.96 2.70 13.14
N PRO A 198 -0.44 3.40 14.15
CA PRO A 198 -0.87 3.18 15.52
C PRO A 198 -2.40 3.23 15.65
N HIS A 199 -3.00 2.15 16.14
CA HIS A 199 -4.47 2.00 16.34
C HIS A 199 -5.33 2.16 15.07
N GLY A 200 -4.73 2.04 13.89
CA GLY A 200 -5.41 2.18 12.61
C GLY A 200 -4.56 1.77 11.42
N ASN A 201 -4.94 2.23 10.24
CA ASN A 201 -4.14 2.15 9.04
C ASN A 201 -4.49 3.27 8.06
N ALA A 202 -3.56 3.51 7.13
CA ALA A 202 -3.84 4.18 5.88
C ALA A 202 -3.97 3.11 4.79
N THR A 203 -5.05 3.12 4.04
CA THR A 203 -5.36 2.10 3.04
C THR A 203 -5.59 2.77 1.70
N VAL A 204 -4.92 2.26 0.66
CA VAL A 204 -5.12 2.68 -0.73
C VAL A 204 -5.75 1.52 -1.48
N ILE A 205 -6.92 1.76 -2.05
CA ILE A 205 -7.61 0.79 -2.91
C ILE A 205 -7.49 1.27 -4.34
N LEU A 206 -7.06 0.37 -5.22
CA LEU A 206 -6.70 0.64 -6.60
C LEU A 206 -7.51 -0.26 -7.52
N THR A 207 -8.32 0.33 -8.40
CA THR A 207 -9.06 -0.42 -9.40
C THR A 207 -8.15 -0.74 -10.60
N PRO A 208 -8.03 -2.01 -11.01
CA PRO A 208 -7.26 -2.39 -12.18
C PRO A 208 -7.98 -2.03 -13.48
N LYS A 209 -7.19 -1.69 -14.50
CA LYS A 209 -7.59 -1.46 -15.89
C LYS A 209 -6.43 -1.87 -16.79
N ILE A 210 -6.75 -2.39 -17.98
CA ILE A 210 -5.73 -2.75 -18.96
C ILE A 210 -5.53 -1.61 -19.96
N GLY A 211 -4.27 -1.21 -20.13
CA GLY A 211 -3.85 -0.22 -21.12
C GLY A 211 -3.77 -0.80 -22.53
N LYS A 212 -3.66 0.09 -23.53
CA LYS A 212 -3.69 -0.31 -24.95
C LYS A 212 -2.47 -1.14 -25.37
N ASN A 213 -1.36 -1.04 -24.65
CA ASN A 213 -0.12 -1.76 -24.94
C ASN A 213 0.17 -2.84 -23.89
N GLY A 214 -0.88 -3.35 -23.23
CA GLY A 214 -0.78 -4.39 -22.22
C GLY A 214 -0.25 -3.91 -20.88
N GLU A 215 -0.44 -2.64 -20.55
CA GLU A 215 -0.13 -2.10 -19.23
C GLU A 215 -1.18 -2.53 -18.19
N LEU A 216 -0.76 -2.76 -16.95
CA LEU A 216 -1.67 -2.77 -15.81
C LEU A 216 -1.73 -1.37 -15.19
N ILE A 217 -2.90 -0.75 -15.28
CA ILE A 217 -3.19 0.57 -14.70
C ILE A 217 -4.00 0.37 -13.42
N LEU A 218 -3.46 0.83 -12.30
CA LEU A 218 -4.08 0.82 -10.98
C LEU A 218 -4.45 2.26 -10.60
N ASP A 219 -5.74 2.50 -10.37
CA ASP A 219 -6.27 3.87 -10.20
C ASP A 219 -7.13 4.00 -8.92
N SER A 220 -6.80 4.99 -8.09
CA SER A 220 -7.47 5.29 -6.83
C SER A 220 -8.46 6.47 -6.95
N GLY A 221 -8.92 6.80 -8.14
CA GLY A 221 -9.65 8.02 -8.48
C GLY A 221 -11.14 8.06 -8.08
N GLY A 222 -11.59 7.21 -7.15
CA GLY A 222 -12.96 7.22 -6.65
C GLY A 222 -13.36 8.54 -5.99
N GLN A 223 -14.65 8.72 -5.74
CA GLN A 223 -15.23 10.01 -5.35
C GLN A 223 -15.93 9.98 -3.99
N LYS A 224 -16.28 8.79 -3.49
CA LYS A 224 -16.98 8.59 -2.22
C LYS A 224 -16.51 7.31 -1.51
N ILE A 225 -16.90 7.18 -0.24
CA ILE A 225 -16.73 5.92 0.51
C ILE A 225 -17.45 4.80 -0.25
N GLY A 226 -16.74 3.70 -0.48
CA GLY A 226 -17.20 2.57 -1.29
C GLY A 226 -16.56 2.51 -2.68
N ASP A 227 -15.84 3.56 -3.08
CA ASP A 227 -15.05 3.55 -4.31
C ASP A 227 -13.57 3.20 -4.03
N SER A 228 -12.76 3.03 -5.08
CA SER A 228 -11.31 3.04 -4.93
C SER A 228 -10.81 4.38 -4.42
N GLY A 229 -9.65 4.41 -3.76
CA GLY A 229 -9.05 5.63 -3.24
C GLY A 229 -8.37 5.47 -1.89
N PHE A 230 -8.12 6.60 -1.25
CA PHE A 230 -7.35 6.68 -0.01
C PHE A 230 -8.27 6.79 1.20
N TYR A 231 -8.06 5.91 2.17
CA TYR A 231 -8.84 5.80 3.39
C TYR A 231 -7.94 5.78 4.61
N PHE A 232 -8.31 6.53 5.65
CA PHE A 232 -7.85 6.24 7.01
C PHE A 232 -8.88 5.35 7.69
N LEU A 233 -8.42 4.28 8.33
CA LEU A 233 -9.25 3.44 9.19
C LEU A 233 -8.66 3.41 10.60
N LEU A 234 -9.49 3.51 11.63
CA LEU A 234 -9.03 3.43 13.02
C LEU A 234 -10.06 2.83 13.96
N LYS A 235 -9.60 2.42 15.14
CA LYS A 235 -10.44 2.11 16.30
C LYS A 235 -10.36 3.23 17.32
N ASP A 236 -11.52 3.72 17.76
CA ASP A 236 -11.57 4.65 18.89
C ASP A 236 -11.27 3.94 20.23
N SER A 237 -11.27 4.71 21.32
CA SER A 237 -11.04 4.20 22.68
C SER A 237 -12.07 3.15 23.14
N LYS A 238 -13.26 3.12 22.55
CA LYS A 238 -14.32 2.13 22.82
C LYS A 238 -14.30 0.97 21.81
N GLY A 239 -13.31 0.93 20.91
CA GLY A 239 -13.19 -0.11 19.89
C GLY A 239 -14.13 0.05 18.70
N GLN A 240 -14.81 1.19 18.56
CA GLN A 240 -15.66 1.47 17.41
C GLN A 240 -14.80 1.82 16.18
N LEU A 241 -15.20 1.32 15.01
CA LEU A 241 -14.50 1.57 13.76
C LEU A 241 -14.92 2.90 13.14
N TRP A 242 -13.92 3.64 12.68
CA TRP A 242 -14.10 4.91 11.98
C TRP A 242 -13.28 4.89 10.70
N THR A 243 -13.85 5.47 9.64
CA THR A 243 -13.17 5.68 8.37
C THR A 243 -13.23 7.13 7.95
N LYS A 244 -12.19 7.60 7.26
CA LYS A 244 -12.22 8.87 6.54
C LYS A 244 -11.64 8.69 5.14
N PHE A 245 -12.47 8.96 4.15
CA PHE A 245 -12.09 8.98 2.73
C PHE A 245 -11.47 10.33 2.36
N ILE A 246 -10.34 10.30 1.65
CA ILE A 246 -9.59 11.49 1.24
C ILE A 246 -9.76 11.71 -0.26
N LYS A 247 -10.91 12.30 -0.64
CA LYS A 247 -11.29 12.57 -2.04
C LYS A 247 -10.24 13.36 -2.82
N SER A 248 -9.51 14.25 -2.15
CA SER A 248 -8.53 15.13 -2.80
C SER A 248 -7.24 14.39 -3.18
N PHE A 249 -6.92 13.27 -2.54
CA PHE A 249 -5.68 12.54 -2.76
C PHE A 249 -5.91 11.34 -3.67
N LYS A 250 -5.22 11.30 -4.81
CA LYS A 250 -5.35 10.20 -5.78
C LYS A 250 -3.99 9.65 -6.15
N ASP A 251 -3.94 8.34 -6.31
CA ASP A 251 -2.82 7.57 -6.80
C ASP A 251 -3.19 6.92 -8.14
N LYS A 252 -2.24 6.95 -9.06
CA LYS A 252 -2.31 6.22 -10.33
C LYS A 252 -0.95 5.56 -10.58
N LEU A 253 -0.93 4.23 -10.61
CA LEU A 253 0.23 3.43 -10.97
C LEU A 253 0.00 2.80 -12.34
N VAL A 254 0.95 2.94 -13.25
CA VAL A 254 0.95 2.28 -14.55
C VAL A 254 2.18 1.39 -14.62
N VAL A 255 1.99 0.08 -14.74
CA VAL A 255 3.06 -0.89 -14.94
C VAL A 255 3.01 -1.38 -16.37
N SER A 256 4.13 -1.25 -17.09
CA SER A 256 4.26 -1.61 -18.50
C SER A 256 5.49 -2.48 -18.71
N SER A 257 5.48 -3.27 -19.79
CA SER A 257 6.68 -3.96 -20.28
C SER A 257 6.97 -3.55 -21.72
N ALA A 258 8.23 -3.30 -22.03
CA ALA A 258 8.74 -3.12 -23.38
C ALA A 258 10.14 -3.73 -23.49
N ASN A 259 10.39 -4.54 -24.53
CA ASN A 259 11.69 -5.20 -24.75
C ASN A 259 12.19 -5.98 -23.53
N ASN A 260 11.31 -6.75 -22.87
CA ASN A 260 11.56 -7.50 -21.64
C ASN A 260 12.03 -6.64 -20.45
N ARG A 261 11.76 -5.33 -20.48
CA ARG A 261 12.02 -4.40 -19.38
C ARG A 261 10.71 -3.91 -18.83
N ILE A 262 10.50 -4.16 -17.55
CA ILE A 262 9.31 -3.70 -16.84
C ILE A 262 9.62 -2.32 -16.26
N THR A 263 8.71 -1.38 -16.50
CA THR A 263 8.77 -0.06 -15.89
C THR A 263 7.46 0.24 -15.19
N ALA A 264 7.52 1.05 -14.14
CA ALA A 264 6.31 1.56 -13.53
C ALA A 264 6.38 3.07 -13.32
N ILE A 265 5.25 3.73 -13.57
CA ILE A 265 5.09 5.15 -13.30
C ILE A 265 3.95 5.31 -12.30
N GLN A 266 4.27 5.83 -11.12
CA GLN A 266 3.28 6.15 -10.10
C GLN A 266 3.14 7.66 -9.97
N THR A 267 1.92 8.16 -10.02
CA THR A 267 1.64 9.60 -9.89
C THR A 267 0.68 9.84 -8.74
N LEU A 268 1.15 10.59 -7.75
CA LEU A 268 0.34 11.06 -6.63
C LEU A 268 -0.13 12.48 -6.91
N THR A 269 -1.43 12.71 -6.73
CA THR A 269 -2.06 14.02 -6.90
C THR A 269 -2.83 14.42 -5.65
N LEU A 270 -2.82 15.72 -5.35
CA LEU A 270 -3.62 16.33 -4.30
C LEU A 270 -4.37 17.52 -4.92
N TRP A 271 -5.70 17.54 -4.80
CA TRP A 271 -6.57 18.53 -5.46
C TRP A 271 -6.32 18.62 -6.97
N ASN A 272 -6.11 17.45 -7.61
CA ASN A 272 -5.75 17.30 -9.03
C ASN A 272 -4.40 17.94 -9.44
N LEU A 273 -3.62 18.47 -8.50
CA LEU A 273 -2.26 18.91 -8.75
C LEU A 273 -1.28 17.77 -8.49
N ARG A 274 -0.32 17.57 -9.40
CA ARG A 274 0.74 16.58 -9.21
C ARG A 274 1.58 16.95 -8.00
N VAL A 275 1.62 16.08 -7.00
CA VAL A 275 2.46 16.20 -5.81
C VAL A 275 3.81 15.55 -6.06
N LEU A 276 3.76 14.32 -6.60
CA LEU A 276 4.93 13.46 -6.74
C LEU A 276 4.74 12.49 -7.89
N LYS A 277 5.82 12.24 -8.62
CA LYS A 277 5.91 11.17 -9.61
C LYS A 277 7.06 10.23 -9.22
N PHE A 278 6.78 8.95 -9.16
CA PHE A 278 7.80 7.90 -9.09
C PHE A 278 7.95 7.24 -10.45
N GLU A 279 9.20 6.97 -10.81
CA GLU A 279 9.58 6.18 -11.97
C GLU A 279 10.39 4.99 -11.44
N TYR A 280 9.88 3.78 -11.69
CA TYR A 280 10.51 2.52 -11.30
C TYR A 280 11.06 1.83 -12.53
N GLU A 281 12.32 1.41 -12.45
CA GLU A 281 12.87 0.39 -13.34
C GLU A 281 12.85 -0.95 -12.57
N ILE A 282 12.24 -1.96 -13.17
CA ILE A 282 11.97 -3.25 -12.53
C ILE A 282 12.73 -4.32 -13.33
N LYS A 283 13.68 -4.99 -12.66
CA LYS A 283 14.56 -5.97 -13.28
C LYS A 283 14.37 -7.33 -12.65
N LYS A 284 14.18 -8.36 -13.47
CA LYS A 284 14.20 -9.74 -13.01
C LYS A 284 15.63 -10.09 -12.58
N ARG A 285 15.76 -10.78 -11.45
CA ARG A 285 17.04 -11.26 -10.91
C ARG A 285 17.55 -12.47 -11.68
#